data_AF-A0A3D2SUZ7-F1
#
_entry.id   AF-A0A3D2SUZ7-F1
#
_cell.length_a   1.000
_cell.length_b   1.000
_cell.length_c   1.000
_cell.angle_alpha   90.00
_cell.angle_beta   90.00
_cell.angle_gamma   90.00
#
_symmetry.space_group_name_H-M   'P 1'
#
loop_
_entity.id
_entity.type
_entity.pdbx_description
1 polymer ?
#
loop_
_entity_poly.entity_id
_entity_poly.type
_entity_poly.pdbx_seq_one_letter_code
_entity_poly.pdbx_strand_id
1 'polypeptide(L)'
;GFDRYFQIAPCFRDEDGRADRLAEFYQLDVEMSFVTQADVFATMQPVIEETFKQFADFTGEKREIIWEKDITYKEAMLKYGSDKPDLRNPLEICDVTEVFAREDVTFNAFKGVI
;
A
#
# COMPACT_ATOMS: atom_id res chain seq x y z
N GLY A 1 28.57 10.46 10.18
CA GLY A 1 27.18 10.92 10.37
C GLY A 1 26.53 10.11 11.45
N PHE A 2 25.22 10.29 11.67
CA PHE A 2 24.43 9.39 12.50
C PHE A 2 24.06 8.14 11.69
N ASP A 3 24.22 6.95 12.28
CA ASP A 3 23.98 5.68 11.59
C ASP A 3 22.49 5.37 11.45
N ARG A 4 21.69 5.73 12.47
CA ARG A 4 20.23 5.59 12.50
C ARG A 4 19.60 6.80 13.17
N TYR A 5 18.48 7.26 12.64
CA TYR A 5 17.75 8.43 13.12
C TYR A 5 16.25 8.16 13.04
N PHE A 6 15.50 8.73 13.99
CA PHE A 6 14.05 8.82 13.90
C PHE A 6 13.52 10.09 14.57
N GLN A 7 12.36 10.56 14.14
CA GLN A 7 11.63 11.67 14.77
C GLN A 7 10.11 11.52 14.55
N ILE A 8 9.31 11.90 15.55
CA ILE A 8 7.88 12.20 15.34
C ILE A 8 7.79 13.68 14.99
N ALA A 9 7.76 13.98 13.69
CA ALA A 9 7.91 15.34 13.18
C ALA A 9 6.55 15.94 12.78
N PRO A 10 6.26 17.22 13.12
CA PRO A 10 5.17 17.94 12.49
C PRO A 10 5.54 18.27 11.05
N CYS A 11 4.63 17.99 10.14
CA CYS A 11 4.78 18.18 8.70
C CYS A 11 3.66 19.08 8.18
N PHE A 12 4.02 19.97 7.26
CA PHE A 12 3.10 20.95 6.70
C PHE A 12 2.98 20.75 5.19
N ARG A 13 1.75 20.71 4.66
CA ARG A 13 1.47 20.65 3.22
C ARG A 13 0.41 21.67 2.86
N ASP A 14 0.77 22.62 2.01
CA ASP A 14 -0.16 23.60 1.45
C ASP A 14 -0.84 23.01 0.21
N GLU A 15 -1.75 22.06 0.45
CA GLU A 15 -2.53 21.42 -0.60
C GLU A 15 -4.00 21.36 -0.21
N ASP A 16 -4.87 21.12 -1.20
CA ASP A 16 -6.30 20.95 -0.96
C ASP A 16 -6.58 19.85 0.08
N GLY A 17 -7.45 20.19 1.02
CA GLY A 17 -7.95 19.26 2.02
C GLY A 17 -8.79 18.13 1.40
N ARG A 18 -8.66 16.95 1.98
CA ARG A 18 -9.51 15.77 1.75
C ARG A 18 -9.79 15.12 3.11
N ALA A 19 -10.64 14.10 3.14
CA ALA A 19 -11.00 13.42 4.39
C ALA A 19 -9.77 12.91 5.18
N ASP A 20 -8.71 12.55 4.46
CA ASP A 20 -7.43 12.05 4.98
C ASP A 20 -6.26 13.04 4.82
N ARG A 21 -6.52 14.29 4.39
CA ARG A 21 -5.49 15.29 4.08
C ARG A 21 -5.73 16.59 4.82
N LEU A 22 -4.82 16.89 5.74
CA LEU A 22 -4.78 18.12 6.53
C LEU A 22 -3.52 18.91 6.20
N ALA A 23 -3.57 20.23 6.45
CA ALA A 23 -2.44 21.12 6.24
C ALA A 23 -1.28 20.84 7.21
N GLU A 24 -1.59 20.35 8.42
CA GLU A 24 -0.64 19.91 9.44
C GLU A 24 -0.95 18.47 9.84
N PHE A 25 0.09 17.64 9.91
CA PHE A 25 0.01 16.25 10.35
C PHE A 25 1.37 15.79 10.88
N TYR A 26 1.42 14.65 11.57
CA TYR A 26 2.67 14.10 12.11
C TYR A 26 3.15 12.90 11.30
N GLN A 27 4.47 12.80 11.13
CA GLN A 27 5.13 11.64 10.52
C GLN A 27 6.11 11.00 11.48
N LEU A 28 6.20 9.67 11.46
CA LEU A 28 7.35 8.94 11.98
C LEU A 28 8.42 8.94 10.88
N ASP A 29 9.33 9.91 10.96
CA ASP A 29 10.46 10.05 10.05
C ASP A 29 11.59 9.13 10.52
N VAL A 30 12.22 8.37 9.61
CA VAL A 30 13.24 7.36 9.93
C VAL A 30 14.28 7.32 8.83
N GLU A 31 15.57 7.34 9.21
CA GLU A 31 16.70 7.24 8.29
C GLU A 31 17.75 6.25 8.82
N MET A 32 18.36 5.47 7.93
CA MET A 32 19.36 4.45 8.27
C MET A 32 20.49 4.42 7.24
N SER A 33 21.74 4.37 7.69
CA SER A 33 22.93 4.34 6.81
C SER A 33 23.37 2.91 6.50
N PHE A 34 23.93 2.68 5.30
CA PHE A 34 24.51 1.40 4.87
C PHE A 34 23.56 0.18 4.93
N VAL A 35 22.26 0.41 4.77
CA VAL A 35 21.23 -0.63 4.79
C VAL A 35 20.62 -0.85 3.40
N THR A 36 20.02 -2.02 3.22
CA THR A 36 19.17 -2.35 2.07
C THR A 36 17.70 -2.06 2.37
N GLN A 37 16.84 -2.13 1.36
CA GLN A 37 15.38 -2.02 1.54
C GLN A 37 14.84 -3.09 2.52
N ALA A 38 15.34 -4.32 2.43
CA ALA A 38 14.90 -5.41 3.29
C ALA A 38 15.22 -5.14 4.77
N ASP A 39 16.36 -4.51 5.05
CA ASP A 39 16.74 -4.11 6.41
C ASP A 39 15.81 -3.04 6.98
N VAL A 40 15.37 -2.08 6.15
CA VAL A 40 14.39 -1.06 6.55
C VAL A 40 13.03 -1.70 6.86
N PHE A 41 12.55 -2.60 5.99
CA PHE A 41 11.30 -3.32 6.22
C PHE A 41 11.36 -4.16 7.50
N ALA A 42 12.43 -4.95 7.68
CA ALA A 42 12.62 -5.75 8.89
C ALA A 42 12.70 -4.90 10.17
N THR A 43 13.18 -3.65 10.08
CA THR A 43 13.23 -2.72 11.21
C THR A 43 11.84 -2.13 11.51
N MET A 44 11.05 -1.78 10.48
CA MET A 44 9.75 -1.14 10.65
C MET A 44 8.60 -2.10 10.96
N GLN A 45 8.67 -3.35 10.49
CA GLN A 45 7.62 -4.34 10.72
C GLN A 45 7.32 -4.55 12.23
N PRO A 46 8.30 -4.78 13.12
CA PRO A 46 8.04 -4.90 14.56
C PRO A 46 7.43 -3.63 15.17
N VAL A 47 7.83 -2.44 14.70
CA VAL A 47 7.27 -1.17 15.20
C VAL A 47 5.77 -1.11 14.92
N ILE A 48 5.37 -1.46 13.70
CA ILE A 48 3.96 -1.49 13.31
C ILE A 48 3.21 -2.59 14.07
N GLU A 49 3.77 -3.80 14.11
CA GLU A 49 3.17 -4.93 14.83
C GLU A 49 2.87 -4.63 16.29
N GLU A 50 3.88 -4.18 17.04
CA GLU A 50 3.75 -3.93 18.48
C GLU A 50 2.80 -2.75 18.74
N THR A 51 2.79 -1.74 17.88
CA THR A 51 1.83 -0.62 17.97
C THR A 51 0.39 -1.14 17.89
N PHE A 52 0.07 -1.97 16.90
CA PHE A 52 -1.27 -2.54 16.79
C PHE A 52 -1.57 -3.56 17.90
N LYS A 53 -0.61 -4.41 18.31
CA LYS A 53 -0.81 -5.33 19.46
C LYS A 53 -1.16 -4.56 20.73
N GLN A 54 -0.55 -3.40 20.94
CA GLN A 54 -0.78 -2.55 22.11
C GLN A 54 -2.11 -1.80 22.05
N PHE A 55 -2.54 -1.34 20.88
CA PHE A 55 -3.65 -0.38 20.76
C PHE A 55 -4.88 -0.88 19.98
N ALA A 56 -4.87 -2.06 19.37
CA ALA A 56 -6.00 -2.58 18.58
C ALA A 56 -7.06 -3.33 19.41
N ASP A 57 -6.85 -3.50 20.71
CA ASP A 57 -7.73 -4.26 21.62
C ASP A 57 -9.02 -3.52 22.01
N PHE A 58 -9.19 -2.26 21.59
CA PHE A 58 -10.41 -1.46 21.84
C PHE A 58 -11.70 -2.11 21.32
N THR A 59 -11.58 -3.10 20.42
CA THR A 59 -12.71 -3.89 19.89
C THR A 59 -12.98 -5.18 20.66
N GLY A 60 -12.15 -5.54 21.65
CA GLY A 60 -12.23 -6.78 22.43
C GLY A 60 -11.68 -8.03 21.74
N GLU A 61 -11.26 -7.92 20.47
CA GLU A 61 -10.65 -9.00 19.70
C GLU A 61 -9.16 -8.74 19.50
N LYS A 62 -8.33 -9.73 19.84
CA LYS A 62 -6.91 -9.70 19.48
C LYS A 62 -6.77 -9.96 17.99
N ARG A 63 -6.25 -8.98 17.25
CA ARG A 63 -5.93 -9.13 15.83
C ARG A 63 -4.47 -9.52 15.69
N GLU A 64 -4.22 -10.62 14.99
CA GLU A 64 -2.88 -10.98 14.55
C GLU A 64 -2.54 -10.14 13.32
N ILE A 65 -1.33 -9.57 13.29
CA ILE A 65 -0.82 -8.92 12.09
C ILE A 65 -0.12 -9.97 11.25
N ILE A 66 -0.62 -10.13 10.04
CA ILE A 66 -0.04 -10.99 9.02
C ILE A 66 0.57 -10.05 7.99
N TRP A 67 1.89 -10.12 7.83
CA TRP A 67 2.57 -9.47 6.71
C TRP A 67 2.31 -10.27 5.45
N GLU A 68 1.49 -9.72 4.57
CA GLU A 68 1.28 -10.27 3.24
C GLU A 68 2.58 -10.21 2.43
N LYS A 69 2.68 -11.06 1.40
CA LYS A 69 3.83 -11.04 0.49
C LYS A 69 3.96 -9.69 -0.19
N ASP A 70 5.19 -9.25 -0.40
CA ASP A 70 5.49 -8.07 -1.19
C ASP A 70 4.85 -8.19 -2.58
N ILE A 71 4.03 -7.20 -2.94
CA ILE A 71 3.38 -7.09 -4.23
C ILE A 71 4.11 -6.00 -5.01
N THR A 72 4.60 -6.33 -6.22
CA THR A 72 5.22 -5.30 -7.05
C THR A 72 4.17 -4.29 -7.51
N TYR A 73 4.57 -3.05 -7.76
CA TYR A 73 3.67 -2.01 -8.28
C TYR A 73 2.90 -2.49 -9.54
N LYS A 74 3.59 -3.18 -10.46
CA LYS A 74 2.99 -3.71 -11.69
C LYS A 74 1.88 -4.73 -11.39
N GLU A 75 2.13 -5.64 -10.44
CA GLU A 75 1.14 -6.64 -10.04
C GLU A 75 -0.04 -5.99 -9.30
N ALA A 76 0.22 -5.03 -8.41
CA ALA A 76 -0.82 -4.33 -7.67
C ALA A 76 -1.79 -3.59 -8.61
N MET A 77 -1.23 -2.87 -9.60
CA MET A 77 -2.01 -2.17 -10.61
C MET A 77 -2.77 -3.14 -11.53
N LEU A 78 -2.16 -4.25 -11.94
CA LEU A 78 -2.79 -5.23 -12.83
C LEU A 78 -3.95 -5.96 -12.15
N LYS A 79 -3.77 -6.38 -10.89
CA LYS A 79 -4.75 -7.19 -10.17
C LYS A 79 -5.79 -6.38 -9.41
N TYR A 80 -5.46 -5.21 -8.91
CA TYR A 80 -6.33 -4.47 -8.00
C TYR A 80 -6.60 -3.03 -8.47
N GLY A 81 -5.93 -2.56 -9.53
CA GLY A 81 -6.11 -1.20 -10.05
C GLY A 81 -5.66 -0.11 -9.07
N SER A 82 -4.87 -0.48 -8.06
CA SER A 82 -4.42 0.41 -7.00
C SER A 82 -3.02 0.01 -6.53
N ASP A 83 -2.19 1.00 -6.23
CA ASP A 83 -0.88 0.86 -5.59
C ASP A 83 -0.95 0.67 -4.07
N LYS A 84 -2.16 0.72 -3.50
CA LYS A 84 -2.47 0.46 -2.09
C LYS A 84 -3.70 -0.45 -1.96
N PRO A 85 -3.63 -1.70 -2.49
CA PRO A 85 -4.79 -2.57 -2.57
C PRO A 85 -5.30 -2.98 -1.18
N ASP A 86 -6.63 -3.02 -1.03
CA ASP A 86 -7.26 -3.63 0.15
C ASP A 86 -7.39 -5.14 -0.07
N LEU A 87 -6.43 -5.91 0.45
CA LEU A 87 -6.37 -7.36 0.29
C LEU A 87 -7.46 -8.13 1.05
N ARG A 88 -8.26 -7.44 1.87
CA ARG A 88 -9.44 -8.05 2.50
C ARG A 88 -10.60 -8.20 1.51
N ASN A 89 -10.57 -7.44 0.42
CA ASN A 89 -11.53 -7.58 -0.67
C ASN A 89 -11.07 -8.72 -1.61
N PRO A 90 -11.86 -9.79 -1.78
CA PRO A 90 -11.45 -10.95 -2.59
C PRO A 90 -11.50 -10.70 -4.11
N LEU A 91 -11.99 -9.54 -4.57
CA LEU A 91 -12.14 -9.24 -5.99
C LEU A 91 -10.81 -8.86 -6.63
N GLU A 92 -10.44 -9.56 -7.70
CA GLU A 92 -9.30 -9.25 -8.56
C GLU A 92 -9.76 -8.86 -9.98
N ILE A 93 -9.06 -7.92 -10.60
CA ILE A 93 -9.16 -7.58 -12.01
C ILE A 93 -8.63 -8.75 -12.82
N CYS A 94 -9.39 -9.15 -13.85
CA CYS A 94 -9.00 -10.17 -14.79
C CYS A 94 -8.80 -9.55 -16.17
N ASP A 95 -7.65 -9.84 -16.79
CA ASP A 95 -7.39 -9.44 -18.16
C ASP A 95 -8.18 -10.34 -19.12
N VAL A 96 -9.05 -9.72 -19.92
CA VAL A 96 -9.91 -10.38 -20.89
C VAL A 96 -9.59 -9.97 -22.33
N THR A 97 -8.44 -9.35 -22.56
CA THR A 97 -7.99 -8.84 -23.86
C THR A 97 -8.06 -9.93 -24.94
N GLU A 98 -7.58 -11.14 -24.64
CA GLU A 98 -7.59 -12.26 -25.60
C GLU A 98 -9.01 -12.65 -26.04
N VAL A 99 -10.00 -12.55 -25.14
CA VAL A 99 -11.39 -12.88 -25.46
C VAL A 99 -11.95 -11.89 -26.46
N PHE A 100 -11.70 -10.59 -26.25
CA PHE A 100 -12.18 -9.53 -27.15
C PHE A 100 -11.35 -9.41 -28.43
N ALA A 101 -10.13 -9.95 -28.46
CA ALA A 101 -9.29 -10.00 -29.66
C ALA A 101 -9.78 -11.01 -30.71
N ARG A 102 -10.59 -12.02 -30.32
CA ARG A 102 -11.10 -13.05 -31.23
C ARG A 102 -11.86 -12.47 -32.43
N GLU A 103 -11.69 -13.06 -33.61
CA GLU A 103 -12.32 -12.60 -34.86
C GLU A 103 -13.85 -12.63 -34.83
N ASP A 104 -14.45 -13.55 -34.06
CA ASP A 104 -15.91 -13.69 -33.97
C ASP A 104 -16.57 -12.65 -33.04
N VAL A 105 -15.79 -11.87 -32.30
CA VAL A 105 -16.31 -10.81 -31.44
C VAL A 105 -16.46 -9.51 -32.23
N THR A 106 -17.69 -9.01 -32.32
CA THR A 106 -18.04 -7.80 -33.09
C THR A 106 -18.33 -6.57 -32.20
N PHE A 107 -18.03 -6.66 -30.90
CA PHE A 107 -18.31 -5.58 -29.96
C PHE A 107 -17.24 -4.47 -30.04
N ASN A 108 -17.54 -3.47 -30.85
CA ASN A 108 -16.61 -2.40 -31.24
C ASN A 108 -16.01 -1.58 -30.09
N ALA A 109 -16.69 -1.47 -28.94
CA ALA A 109 -16.18 -0.71 -27.80
C ALA A 109 -14.81 -1.21 -27.31
N PHE A 110 -14.55 -2.52 -27.44
CA PHE A 110 -13.25 -3.10 -27.12
C PHE A 110 -12.41 -3.34 -28.38
N LYS A 111 -13.00 -3.84 -29.47
CA LYS A 111 -12.29 -4.11 -30.74
C LYS A 111 -11.62 -2.89 -31.39
N GLY A 112 -12.10 -1.67 -31.13
CA GLY A 112 -11.50 -0.45 -31.68
C GLY A 112 -10.30 0.08 -30.88
N VAL A 113 -10.00 -0.52 -29.72
CA VAL A 113 -8.96 -0.06 -28.78
C VAL A 113 -7.84 -1.09 -28.61
N ILE A 114 -8.18 -2.39 -28.72
CA ILE A 114 -7.26 -3.53 -28.71
C ILE A 114 -6.60 -3.67 -30.09
#